data_AF-A0A536DHG3-F1
#
_entry.id   AF-A0A536DHG3-F1
#
_cell.length_a   1.000
_cell.length_b   1.000
_cell.length_c   1.000
_cell.angle_alpha   90.00
_cell.angle_beta   90.00
_cell.angle_gamma   90.00
#
_symmetry.space_group_name_H-M   'P 1'
#
loop_
_entity.id
_entity.type
_entity.pdbx_description
1 polymer ?
#
loop_
_entity_poly.entity_id
_entity_poly.type
_entity_poly.pdbx_seq_one_letter_code
_entity_poly.pdbx_strand_id
1 'polypeptide(L)'
;MRRCCFSPHWRLSPGYCQRCEPSPSRAMAVITFSREAHSGTQDLARMLARRLGYRYVSRDELTHAVTARSGVERLPQTVESEGRALSIWEQLGEQLTGDREAYVAALKAVITDMAMADNVVIVGHGAGHFLRDLRTVVRVFVVAPIEERIARLLDEGVQDADRARRLIEKQDRESAEYLRYLFGIKWLDPHEWDLVINTGRVDIEAVLDMLVRYTERLIRDAAEHSDLSRMQIASRIEQRLLADDDLGIDKLRVRIEADVVVLEGEALAQEDRERAEATARALAREGVIDNRIVLRPPTSA
;
A
#
# COMPACT_ATOMS: atom_id res chain seq x y z
N MET A 1 0.39 38.71 16.84
CA MET A 1 0.06 37.73 17.89
C MET A 1 -1.30 37.09 17.57
N ARG A 2 -1.31 35.94 16.88
CA ARG A 2 -2.53 35.15 16.67
C ARG A 2 -2.58 34.08 17.75
N ARG A 3 -3.61 34.12 18.61
CA ARG A 3 -3.79 33.14 19.68
C ARG A 3 -4.23 31.81 19.06
N CYS A 4 -3.44 30.76 19.31
CA CYS A 4 -3.81 29.38 19.08
C CYS A 4 -5.01 29.01 19.97
N CYS A 5 -6.15 28.70 19.35
CA CYS A 5 -7.23 27.97 20.02
C CYS A 5 -6.93 26.48 19.94
N PHE A 6 -6.06 26.00 20.82
CA PHE A 6 -6.02 24.59 21.18
C PHE A 6 -7.12 24.39 22.24
N SER A 7 -8.22 23.74 21.87
CA SER A 7 -9.24 23.30 22.81
C SER A 7 -9.38 21.78 22.69
N PRO A 8 -9.37 21.00 23.78
CA PRO A 8 -9.62 19.57 23.72
C PRO A 8 -11.11 19.32 23.40
N HIS A 9 -11.40 18.82 22.21
CA HIS A 9 -12.75 18.77 21.60
C HIS A 9 -13.59 17.54 21.99
N TRP A 10 -13.75 17.23 23.29
CA TRP A 10 -14.72 16.20 23.71
C TRP A 10 -16.01 16.76 24.34
N ARG A 11 -16.23 18.08 24.34
CA ARG A 11 -17.51 18.66 24.77
C ARG A 11 -18.42 18.93 23.58
N LEU A 12 -19.50 18.15 23.50
CA LEU A 12 -20.70 18.47 22.74
C LEU A 12 -21.29 19.77 23.29
N SER A 13 -21.13 20.87 22.56
CA SER A 13 -21.91 22.09 22.75
C SER A 13 -22.14 22.73 21.38
N PRO A 14 -23.38 23.10 21.03
CA PRO A 14 -23.73 23.55 19.69
C PRO A 14 -23.31 25.02 19.51
N GLY A 15 -22.04 25.22 19.22
CA GLY A 15 -21.49 26.49 18.73
C GLY A 15 -20.95 26.29 17.34
N TYR A 16 -21.83 26.22 16.33
CA TYR A 16 -21.44 26.17 14.93
C TYR A 16 -20.64 27.45 14.59
N CYS A 17 -19.31 27.32 14.49
CA CYS A 17 -18.49 28.38 13.92
C CYS A 17 -18.76 28.42 12.41
N GLN A 18 -19.78 29.17 12.00
CA GLN A 18 -20.28 29.31 10.62
C GLN A 18 -19.36 30.11 9.67
N ARG A 19 -18.03 30.14 9.89
CA ARG A 19 -17.14 30.93 9.03
C ARG A 19 -15.85 30.20 8.73
N CYS A 20 -15.98 29.19 7.88
CA CYS A 20 -14.98 28.73 6.92
C CYS A 20 -15.74 27.75 6.02
N GLU A 21 -16.44 28.24 4.99
CA GLU A 21 -16.74 27.36 3.86
C GLU A 21 -15.39 27.07 3.19
N PRO A 22 -14.88 25.81 3.23
CA PRO A 22 -13.71 25.50 2.45
C PRO A 22 -14.10 25.73 0.98
N SER A 23 -13.35 26.58 0.29
CA SER A 23 -13.38 26.63 -1.17
C SER A 23 -13.29 25.20 -1.71
N PRO A 24 -13.92 24.85 -2.85
CA PRO A 24 -13.81 23.53 -3.46
C PRO A 24 -12.40 23.36 -4.07
N SER A 25 -11.36 23.44 -3.24
CA SER A 25 -10.08 22.84 -3.55
C SER A 25 -10.36 21.36 -3.63
N ARG A 26 -10.22 20.79 -4.83
CA ARG A 26 -10.26 19.35 -5.07
C ARG A 26 -9.59 18.65 -3.88
N ALA A 27 -10.33 17.75 -3.23
CA ALA A 27 -9.71 16.93 -2.21
C ALA A 27 -8.53 16.23 -2.87
N MET A 28 -7.36 16.35 -2.26
CA MET A 28 -6.12 15.72 -2.71
C MET A 28 -5.81 14.69 -1.64
N ALA A 29 -5.95 13.43 -2.01
CA ALA A 29 -5.83 12.31 -1.10
C ALA A 29 -5.52 11.03 -1.86
N VAL A 30 -4.89 10.11 -1.14
CA VAL A 30 -4.70 8.72 -1.57
C VAL A 30 -5.64 7.86 -0.74
N ILE A 31 -6.56 7.14 -1.38
CA ILE A 31 -7.47 6.23 -0.69
C ILE A 31 -7.04 4.81 -1.02
N THR A 32 -6.75 4.02 0.00
CA THR A 32 -6.34 2.63 -0.15
C THR A 32 -7.43 1.70 0.37
N PHE A 33 -7.68 0.62 -0.36
CA PHE A 33 -8.66 -0.39 0.01
C PHE A 33 -8.01 -1.74 0.25
N SER A 34 -8.19 -2.25 1.45
CA SER A 34 -8.06 -3.66 1.80
C SER A 34 -9.45 -4.26 2.01
N ARG A 35 -9.57 -5.58 1.94
CA ARG A 35 -10.88 -6.22 1.88
C ARG A 35 -10.87 -7.67 2.27
N GLU A 36 -12.04 -8.14 2.69
CA GLU A 36 -12.49 -9.52 2.54
C GLU A 36 -12.79 -9.86 1.06
N ALA A 37 -12.70 -11.13 0.68
CA ALA A 37 -13.07 -11.62 -0.65
C ALA A 37 -14.53 -11.34 -0.99
N HIS A 38 -14.87 -10.85 -2.18
CA HIS A 38 -16.27 -10.62 -2.58
C HIS A 38 -17.09 -9.71 -1.64
N SER A 39 -16.45 -8.77 -0.91
CA SER A 39 -17.14 -7.79 -0.07
C SER A 39 -17.70 -6.57 -0.84
N GLY A 40 -17.71 -6.59 -2.18
CA GLY A 40 -18.13 -5.45 -3.00
C GLY A 40 -17.13 -4.29 -3.08
N THR A 41 -15.89 -4.49 -2.59
CA THR A 41 -14.85 -3.45 -2.56
C THR A 41 -14.52 -2.89 -3.95
N GLN A 42 -14.50 -3.74 -4.97
CA GLN A 42 -14.06 -3.34 -6.30
C GLN A 42 -15.00 -2.29 -6.90
N ASP A 43 -16.31 -2.50 -6.77
CA ASP A 43 -17.31 -1.54 -7.22
C ASP A 43 -17.32 -0.30 -6.33
N LEU A 44 -17.26 -0.46 -5.00
CA LEU A 44 -17.16 0.67 -4.08
C LEU A 44 -15.98 1.60 -4.42
N ALA A 45 -14.78 1.04 -4.59
CA ALA A 45 -13.58 1.79 -4.88
C ALA A 45 -13.65 2.48 -6.25
N ARG A 46 -14.19 1.80 -7.27
CA ARG A 46 -14.39 2.35 -8.61
C ARG A 46 -15.41 3.50 -8.61
N MET A 47 -16.53 3.33 -7.91
CA MET A 47 -17.57 4.35 -7.77
C MET A 47 -17.05 5.56 -7.00
N LEU A 48 -16.30 5.35 -5.91
CA LEU A 48 -15.69 6.41 -5.13
C LEU A 48 -14.69 7.22 -5.97
N ALA A 49 -13.81 6.54 -6.70
CA ALA A 49 -12.86 7.20 -7.58
C ALA A 49 -13.59 8.09 -8.61
N ARG A 50 -14.66 7.59 -9.23
CA ARG A 50 -15.50 8.39 -10.14
C ARG A 50 -16.13 9.60 -9.45
N ARG A 51 -16.69 9.44 -8.25
CA ARG A 51 -17.37 10.51 -7.50
C ARG A 51 -16.41 11.63 -7.08
N LEU A 52 -15.18 11.27 -6.73
CA LEU A 52 -14.12 12.23 -6.38
C LEU A 52 -13.37 12.78 -7.60
N GLY A 53 -13.51 12.15 -8.77
CA GLY A 53 -12.71 12.46 -9.96
C GLY A 53 -11.25 12.04 -9.82
N TYR A 54 -11.00 10.95 -9.11
CA TYR A 54 -9.69 10.36 -8.83
C TYR A 54 -9.35 9.26 -9.82
N ARG A 55 -8.06 8.96 -10.01
CA ARG A 55 -7.60 7.76 -10.72
C ARG A 55 -7.97 6.52 -9.90
N TYR A 56 -8.56 5.53 -10.55
CA TYR A 56 -8.77 4.21 -9.96
C TYR A 56 -7.63 3.28 -10.40
N VAL A 57 -6.95 2.67 -9.44
CA VAL A 57 -5.95 1.62 -9.65
C VAL A 57 -6.50 0.31 -9.09
N SER A 58 -6.78 -0.63 -9.99
CA SER A 58 -7.25 -1.95 -9.60
C SER A 58 -6.11 -2.79 -9.01
N ARG A 59 -6.47 -3.88 -8.31
CA ARG A 59 -5.49 -4.84 -7.83
C ARG A 59 -4.67 -5.44 -8.97
N ASP A 60 -5.30 -5.73 -10.11
CA ASP A 60 -4.63 -6.33 -11.25
C ASP A 60 -3.66 -5.33 -11.89
N GLU A 61 -4.06 -4.07 -12.07
CA GLU A 61 -3.16 -3.01 -12.55
C GLU A 61 -1.93 -2.87 -11.64
N LEU A 62 -2.14 -2.86 -10.33
CA LEU A 62 -1.06 -2.83 -9.34
C LEU A 62 -0.16 -4.07 -9.44
N THR A 63 -0.75 -5.26 -9.61
CA THR A 63 0.00 -6.52 -9.79
C THR A 63 0.90 -6.45 -11.03
N HIS A 64 0.36 -6.04 -12.17
CA HIS A 64 1.12 -5.93 -13.42
C HIS A 64 2.26 -4.91 -13.29
N ALA A 65 2.02 -3.76 -12.66
CA ALA A 65 3.04 -2.75 -12.46
C ALA A 65 4.19 -3.25 -11.57
N VAL A 66 3.89 -4.07 -10.56
CA VAL A 66 4.88 -4.67 -9.67
C VAL A 66 5.67 -5.75 -10.41
N THR A 67 5.00 -6.68 -11.09
CA THR A 67 5.65 -7.73 -11.88
C THR A 67 6.58 -7.15 -12.94
N ALA A 68 6.18 -6.07 -13.61
CA ALA A 68 7.04 -5.38 -14.58
C ALA A 68 8.32 -4.79 -13.97
N ARG A 69 8.35 -4.55 -12.64
CA ARG A 69 9.53 -4.04 -11.93
C ARG A 69 10.35 -5.10 -11.22
N SER A 70 9.70 -6.10 -10.64
CA SER A 70 10.37 -7.14 -9.85
C SER A 70 10.72 -8.39 -10.66
N GLY A 71 10.12 -8.57 -11.85
CA GLY A 71 10.20 -9.84 -12.59
C GLY A 71 9.42 -11.00 -11.93
N VAL A 72 8.90 -10.80 -10.72
CA VAL A 72 8.11 -11.79 -9.98
C VAL A 72 6.67 -11.75 -10.48
N GLU A 73 6.29 -12.78 -11.23
CA GLU A 73 4.93 -12.97 -11.71
C GLU A 73 4.03 -13.50 -10.60
N ARG A 74 2.90 -12.81 -10.35
CA ARG A 74 1.89 -13.29 -9.42
C ARG A 74 0.71 -13.84 -10.22
N LEU A 75 0.37 -15.11 -10.00
CA LEU A 75 -0.86 -15.67 -10.55
C LEU A 75 -2.10 -14.98 -9.94
N PRO A 76 -3.13 -14.69 -10.76
CA PRO A 76 -4.34 -14.07 -10.26
C PRO A 76 -5.09 -14.99 -9.28
N GLN A 77 -5.74 -14.41 -8.28
CA GLN A 77 -6.55 -15.13 -7.26
C GLN A 77 -7.80 -15.82 -7.81
N THR A 78 -8.03 -15.72 -9.12
CA THR A 78 -9.20 -16.22 -9.83
C THR A 78 -9.01 -17.61 -10.43
N VAL A 79 -7.79 -18.18 -10.41
CA VAL A 79 -7.56 -19.49 -11.03
C VAL A 79 -7.99 -20.60 -10.09
N GLU A 80 -9.21 -21.10 -10.30
CA GLU A 80 -9.63 -22.41 -9.81
C GLU A 80 -8.81 -23.49 -10.53
N SER A 81 -7.67 -23.87 -9.96
CA SER A 81 -7.01 -25.10 -10.35
C SER A 81 -7.51 -26.22 -9.44
N GLU A 82 -8.40 -27.06 -9.97
CA GLU A 82 -8.77 -28.36 -9.41
C GLU A 82 -7.53 -29.26 -9.38
N GLY A 83 -6.79 -29.19 -8.29
CA GLY A 83 -5.52 -29.88 -8.08
C GLY A 83 -4.85 -29.35 -6.82
N ARG A 84 -3.75 -29.99 -6.41
CA ARG A 84 -2.89 -29.55 -5.28
C ARG A 84 -2.11 -28.28 -5.65
N ALA A 85 -2.82 -27.28 -6.17
CA ALA A 85 -2.24 -26.02 -6.56
C ALA A 85 -1.82 -25.30 -5.29
N LEU A 86 -0.51 -25.16 -5.18
CA LEU A 86 0.16 -24.33 -4.20
C LEU A 86 -0.64 -23.02 -4.06
N SER A 87 -1.01 -22.71 -2.82
CA SER A 87 -1.53 -21.39 -2.48
C SER A 87 -0.59 -20.32 -3.01
N ILE A 88 -1.10 -19.12 -3.23
CA ILE A 88 -0.26 -17.97 -3.65
C ILE A 88 0.93 -17.78 -2.68
N TRP A 89 0.80 -18.20 -1.42
CA TRP A 89 1.87 -18.30 -0.42
C TRP A 89 2.97 -19.27 -0.77
N GLU A 90 2.59 -20.49 -1.12
CA GLU A 90 3.54 -21.55 -1.47
C GLU A 90 4.24 -21.21 -2.79
N GLN A 91 3.55 -20.55 -3.73
CA GLN A 91 4.15 -20.05 -4.98
C GLN A 91 5.07 -18.86 -4.75
N LEU A 92 4.66 -17.86 -3.97
CA LEU A 92 5.54 -16.77 -3.55
C LEU A 92 6.70 -17.32 -2.70
N GLY A 93 6.48 -18.34 -1.89
CA GLY A 93 7.53 -18.99 -1.09
C GLY A 93 8.56 -19.71 -1.95
N GLU A 94 8.13 -20.38 -3.03
CA GLU A 94 9.00 -21.06 -4.00
C GLU A 94 9.65 -20.09 -5.00
N GLN A 95 8.99 -19.00 -5.41
CA GLN A 95 9.53 -17.98 -6.32
C GLN A 95 10.38 -16.93 -5.60
N LEU A 96 10.10 -16.65 -4.32
CA LEU A 96 10.87 -15.73 -3.48
C LEU A 96 11.92 -16.47 -2.63
N THR A 97 12.30 -17.70 -2.98
CA THR A 97 13.51 -18.32 -2.41
C THR A 97 14.73 -17.52 -2.87
N GLY A 98 14.97 -16.39 -2.22
CA GLY A 98 16.06 -15.48 -2.52
C GLY A 98 15.69 -14.01 -2.33
N ASP A 99 14.47 -13.58 -2.68
CA ASP A 99 14.27 -12.14 -2.93
C ASP A 99 12.92 -11.53 -2.52
N ARG A 100 12.49 -11.84 -1.29
CA ARG A 100 11.36 -11.13 -0.66
C ARG A 100 11.61 -9.62 -0.58
N GLU A 101 12.85 -9.20 -0.35
CA GLU A 101 13.22 -7.81 -0.12
C GLU A 101 13.10 -6.98 -1.40
N ALA A 102 13.59 -7.45 -2.55
CA ALA A 102 13.37 -6.73 -3.81
C ALA A 102 11.90 -6.70 -4.20
N TYR A 103 11.13 -7.77 -3.96
CA TYR A 103 9.69 -7.75 -4.21
C TYR A 103 8.97 -6.69 -3.38
N VAL A 104 9.28 -6.60 -2.08
CA VAL A 104 8.73 -5.56 -1.19
C VAL A 104 9.19 -4.16 -1.61
N ALA A 105 10.45 -4.00 -2.02
CA ALA A 105 10.97 -2.73 -2.53
C ALA A 105 10.28 -2.30 -3.83
N ALA A 106 10.02 -3.24 -4.75
CA ALA A 106 9.25 -3.00 -5.97
C ALA A 106 7.81 -2.59 -5.66
N LEU A 107 7.13 -3.28 -4.74
CA LEU A 107 5.80 -2.88 -4.26
C LEU A 107 5.79 -1.45 -3.75
N LYS A 108 6.70 -1.14 -2.82
CA LYS A 108 6.83 0.19 -2.22
C LYS A 108 7.06 1.24 -3.30
N ALA A 109 7.96 1.01 -4.25
CA ALA A 109 8.26 1.94 -5.34
C ALA A 109 7.08 2.16 -6.29
N VAL A 110 6.32 1.11 -6.63
CA VAL A 110 5.12 1.25 -7.48
C VAL A 110 4.04 2.05 -6.74
N ILE A 111 3.81 1.74 -5.46
CA ILE A 111 2.76 2.37 -4.66
C ILE A 111 3.08 3.85 -4.41
N THR A 112 4.32 4.19 -4.08
CA THR A 112 4.74 5.60 -3.91
C THR A 112 4.67 6.37 -5.22
N ASP A 113 5.03 5.76 -6.36
CA ASP A 113 4.87 6.39 -7.68
C ASP A 113 3.41 6.66 -8.03
N MET A 114 2.50 5.72 -7.72
CA MET A 114 1.07 5.91 -7.92
C MET A 114 0.49 6.97 -6.98
N ALA A 115 0.93 6.98 -5.72
CA ALA A 115 0.52 7.96 -4.72
C ALA A 115 0.99 9.39 -5.07
N MET A 116 2.17 9.54 -5.67
CA MET A 116 2.71 10.85 -6.08
C MET A 116 1.90 11.52 -7.19
N ALA A 117 1.09 10.77 -7.95
CA ALA A 117 0.13 11.36 -8.89
C ALA A 117 -1.01 12.11 -8.18
N ASP A 118 -1.18 11.87 -6.88
CA ASP A 118 -2.28 12.35 -6.05
C ASP A 118 -3.65 11.92 -6.60
N ASN A 119 -4.73 12.22 -5.89
CA ASN A 119 -6.12 11.96 -6.32
C ASN A 119 -6.28 10.53 -6.84
N VAL A 120 -5.88 9.54 -6.05
CA VAL A 120 -5.84 8.13 -6.48
C VAL A 120 -6.51 7.22 -5.46
N VAL A 121 -7.26 6.25 -5.97
CA VAL A 121 -7.85 5.15 -5.21
C VAL A 121 -7.14 3.86 -5.60
N ILE A 122 -6.49 3.19 -4.64
CA ILE A 122 -5.66 2.00 -4.87
C ILE A 122 -6.26 0.81 -4.13
N VAL A 123 -6.41 -0.35 -4.80
CA VAL A 123 -6.95 -1.57 -4.19
C VAL A 123 -5.89 -2.65 -4.02
N GLY A 124 -5.73 -3.16 -2.80
CA GLY A 124 -4.96 -4.36 -2.49
C GLY A 124 -3.48 -4.16 -2.18
N HIS A 125 -2.73 -5.28 -2.16
CA HIS A 125 -1.28 -5.38 -1.96
C HIS A 125 -0.71 -4.72 -0.69
N GLY A 126 -1.56 -4.38 0.28
CA GLY A 126 -1.11 -3.65 1.46
C GLY A 126 -0.65 -2.23 1.12
N ALA A 127 -1.17 -1.60 0.07
CA ALA A 127 -0.79 -0.24 -0.32
C ALA A 127 -0.87 0.76 0.85
N GLY A 128 -1.94 0.66 1.66
CA GLY A 128 -2.11 1.48 2.84
C GLY A 128 -1.01 1.31 3.91
N HIS A 129 -0.35 0.16 3.97
CA HIS A 129 0.73 -0.10 4.92
C HIS A 129 1.96 0.77 4.65
N PHE A 130 2.34 0.89 3.38
CA PHE A 130 3.51 1.68 2.98
C PHE A 130 3.30 3.18 3.16
N LEU A 131 2.04 3.62 3.19
CA LEU A 131 1.64 5.02 3.23
C LEU A 131 1.03 5.45 4.57
N ARG A 132 1.07 4.55 5.58
CA ARG A 132 0.34 4.70 6.86
C ARG A 132 0.72 5.91 7.71
N ASP A 133 1.90 6.48 7.48
CA ASP A 133 2.41 7.61 8.26
C ASP A 133 1.97 8.96 7.68
N LEU A 134 1.30 8.97 6.52
CA LEU A 134 0.75 10.16 5.86
C LEU A 134 -0.74 10.33 6.21
N ARG A 135 -1.13 11.49 6.75
CA ARG A 135 -2.51 11.81 7.17
C ARG A 135 -3.44 12.08 6.00
N THR A 136 -2.90 12.43 4.83
CA THR A 136 -3.64 12.53 3.56
C THR A 136 -3.94 11.17 2.92
N VAL A 137 -3.50 10.06 3.53
CA VAL A 137 -3.85 8.71 3.11
C VAL A 137 -4.98 8.17 3.98
N VAL A 138 -6.00 7.59 3.34
CA VAL A 138 -7.11 6.92 4.03
C VAL A 138 -7.02 5.42 3.76
N ARG A 139 -6.92 4.62 4.81
CA ARG A 139 -6.85 3.15 4.75
C ARG A 139 -8.19 2.54 5.10
N VAL A 140 -8.91 2.09 4.08
CA VAL A 140 -10.26 1.52 4.23
C VAL A 140 -10.21 0.01 4.15
N PHE A 141 -10.83 -0.65 5.13
CA PHE A 141 -11.06 -2.09 5.13
C PHE A 141 -12.53 -2.40 4.89
N VAL A 142 -12.83 -3.21 3.87
CA VAL A 142 -14.21 -3.51 3.50
C VAL A 142 -14.56 -4.96 3.82
N VAL A 143 -15.60 -5.12 4.63
CA VAL A 143 -16.13 -6.41 5.09
C VAL A 143 -17.57 -6.60 4.63
N ALA A 144 -18.03 -7.85 4.60
CA ALA A 144 -19.45 -8.16 4.41
C ALA A 144 -19.80 -9.49 5.09
N PRO A 145 -21.07 -9.70 5.51
CA PRO A 145 -21.52 -11.00 5.99
C PRO A 145 -21.25 -12.08 4.95
N ILE A 146 -20.88 -13.28 5.38
CA ILE A 146 -20.53 -14.39 4.49
C ILE A 146 -21.65 -14.71 3.49
N GLU A 147 -22.91 -14.65 3.91
CA GLU A 147 -24.06 -14.92 3.04
C GLU A 147 -24.18 -13.92 1.88
N GLU A 148 -23.92 -12.63 2.15
CA GLU A 148 -23.91 -11.59 1.11
C GLU A 148 -22.75 -11.77 0.12
N ARG A 149 -21.63 -12.33 0.60
CA ARG A 149 -20.45 -12.59 -0.23
C ARG A 149 -20.68 -13.82 -1.11
N ILE A 150 -21.32 -14.86 -0.57
CA ILE A 150 -21.76 -16.04 -1.31
C ILE A 150 -22.76 -15.63 -2.40
N ALA A 151 -23.78 -14.82 -2.05
CA ALA A 151 -24.78 -14.35 -3.02
C ALA A 151 -24.13 -13.65 -4.22
N ARG A 152 -23.16 -12.76 -3.98
CA ARG A 152 -22.40 -12.10 -5.07
C ARG A 152 -21.66 -13.10 -5.96
N LEU A 153 -21.03 -14.12 -5.39
CA LEU A 153 -20.38 -15.17 -6.17
C LEU A 153 -21.36 -16.01 -7.01
N LEU A 154 -22.54 -16.28 -6.47
CA LEU A 154 -23.60 -16.98 -7.22
C LEU A 154 -24.08 -16.13 -8.40
N ASP A 155 -24.25 -14.82 -8.20
CA ASP A 155 -24.60 -13.87 -9.27
C ASP A 155 -23.49 -13.75 -10.34
N GLU A 156 -22.23 -13.93 -9.95
CA GLU A 156 -21.07 -14.00 -10.85
C GLU A 156 -20.95 -15.34 -11.62
N GLY A 157 -21.83 -16.31 -11.34
CA GLY A 157 -21.96 -17.57 -12.09
C GLY A 157 -21.44 -18.82 -11.37
N VAL A 158 -21.02 -18.73 -10.11
CA VAL A 158 -20.72 -19.93 -9.30
C VAL A 158 -22.02 -20.66 -9.00
N GLN A 159 -22.09 -21.96 -9.31
CA GLN A 159 -23.36 -22.69 -9.27
C GLN A 159 -23.71 -23.29 -7.89
N ASP A 160 -22.74 -23.36 -6.97
CA ASP A 160 -22.88 -24.06 -5.69
C ASP A 160 -22.46 -23.16 -4.53
N ALA A 161 -23.37 -22.99 -3.55
CA ALA A 161 -23.14 -22.14 -2.38
C ALA A 161 -22.00 -22.65 -1.50
N ASP A 162 -21.87 -23.97 -1.34
CA ASP A 162 -20.80 -24.57 -0.56
C ASP A 162 -19.43 -24.36 -1.22
N ARG A 163 -19.35 -24.48 -2.55
CA ARG A 163 -18.17 -24.12 -3.34
C ARG A 163 -17.84 -22.64 -3.19
N ALA A 164 -18.81 -21.75 -3.34
CA ALA A 164 -18.62 -20.32 -3.16
C ALA A 164 -18.05 -20.00 -1.77
N ARG A 165 -18.60 -20.61 -0.71
CA ARG A 165 -18.12 -20.47 0.67
C ARG A 165 -16.66 -20.91 0.81
N ARG A 166 -16.30 -22.09 0.28
CA ARG A 166 -14.91 -22.59 0.33
C ARG A 166 -13.92 -21.69 -0.43
N LEU A 167 -14.33 -21.16 -1.58
CA LEU A 167 -13.50 -20.22 -2.36
C LEU A 167 -13.25 -18.93 -1.58
N ILE A 168 -14.31 -18.35 -1.00
CA ILE A 168 -14.23 -17.18 -0.15
C ILE A 168 -13.26 -17.40 1.01
N GLU A 169 -13.45 -18.47 1.79
CA GLU A 169 -12.60 -18.78 2.95
C GLU A 169 -11.14 -19.02 2.55
N LYS A 170 -10.89 -19.63 1.38
CA LYS A 170 -9.55 -19.80 0.81
C LYS A 170 -8.92 -18.45 0.48
N GLN A 171 -9.61 -17.58 -0.26
CA GLN A 171 -9.09 -16.27 -0.67
C GLN A 171 -8.85 -15.33 0.52
N ASP A 172 -9.71 -15.39 1.54
CA ASP A 172 -9.55 -14.65 2.79
C ASP A 172 -8.29 -15.07 3.54
N ARG A 173 -8.11 -16.39 3.73
CA ARG A 173 -6.90 -16.96 4.35
C ARG A 173 -5.65 -16.57 3.58
N GLU A 174 -5.68 -16.67 2.25
CA GLU A 174 -4.55 -16.27 1.41
C GLU A 174 -4.26 -14.77 1.52
N SER A 175 -5.28 -13.93 1.68
CA SER A 175 -5.08 -12.47 1.85
C SER A 175 -4.51 -12.15 3.23
N ALA A 176 -4.96 -12.86 4.28
CA ALA A 176 -4.45 -12.72 5.64
C ALA A 176 -2.98 -13.14 5.74
N GLU A 177 -2.65 -14.29 5.17
CA GLU A 177 -1.28 -14.82 5.10
C GLU A 177 -0.37 -13.87 4.32
N TYR A 178 -0.89 -13.21 3.26
CA TYR A 178 -0.16 -12.19 2.50
C TYR A 178 0.34 -11.04 3.32
N LEU A 179 -0.61 -10.38 3.96
CA LEU A 179 -0.33 -9.18 4.71
C LEU A 179 0.54 -9.50 5.93
N ARG A 180 0.32 -10.67 6.56
CA ARG A 180 1.13 -11.12 7.69
C ARG A 180 2.56 -11.46 7.27
N TYR A 181 2.75 -12.22 6.20
CA TYR A 181 4.09 -12.66 5.78
C TYR A 181 4.95 -11.49 5.33
N LEU A 182 4.42 -10.62 4.47
CA LEU A 182 5.22 -9.52 3.92
C LEU A 182 5.38 -8.37 4.91
N PHE A 183 4.33 -8.02 5.65
CA PHE A 183 4.26 -6.76 6.41
C PHE A 183 4.01 -6.95 7.92
N GLY A 184 3.81 -8.19 8.39
CA GLY A 184 3.44 -8.45 9.78
C GLY A 184 2.02 -7.99 10.16
N ILE A 185 1.22 -7.58 9.18
CA ILE A 185 -0.12 -7.00 9.40
C ILE A 185 -1.08 -8.10 9.85
N LYS A 186 -1.83 -7.83 10.91
CA LYS A 186 -2.98 -8.63 11.32
C LYS A 186 -4.21 -8.15 10.57
N TRP A 187 -4.54 -8.81 9.47
CA TRP A 187 -5.57 -8.37 8.52
C TRP A 187 -6.93 -7.97 9.11
N LEU A 188 -7.39 -8.65 10.17
CA LEU A 188 -8.66 -8.34 10.87
C LEU A 188 -8.49 -7.42 12.10
N ASP A 189 -7.29 -6.93 12.38
CA ASP A 189 -7.06 -5.96 13.44
C ASP A 189 -7.53 -4.58 12.96
N PRO A 190 -8.53 -3.96 13.61
CA PRO A 190 -9.03 -2.65 13.19
C PRO A 190 -7.99 -1.54 13.31
N HIS A 191 -6.91 -1.71 14.11
CA HIS A 191 -5.85 -0.71 14.25
C HIS A 191 -4.94 -0.59 13.00
N GLU A 192 -5.00 -1.56 12.09
CA GLU A 192 -4.27 -1.53 10.82
C GLU A 192 -4.94 -0.61 9.79
N TRP A 193 -6.16 -0.13 10.08
CA TRP A 193 -7.03 0.60 9.18
C TRP A 193 -7.53 1.91 9.81
N ASP A 194 -7.88 2.89 8.99
CA ASP A 194 -8.51 4.12 9.46
C ASP A 194 -10.04 3.99 9.51
N LEU A 195 -10.60 3.17 8.59
CA LEU A 195 -12.03 2.89 8.49
C LEU A 195 -12.27 1.40 8.21
N VAL A 196 -13.22 0.80 8.94
CA VAL A 196 -13.75 -0.53 8.62
C VAL A 196 -15.22 -0.38 8.24
N ILE A 197 -15.57 -0.81 7.02
CA ILE A 197 -16.90 -0.57 6.43
C ILE A 197 -17.54 -1.90 6.07
N ASN A 198 -18.73 -2.15 6.63
CA ASN A 198 -19.54 -3.29 6.25
C ASN A 198 -20.53 -2.91 5.14
N THR A 199 -20.42 -3.54 3.98
CA THR A 199 -21.24 -3.26 2.78
C THR A 199 -22.45 -4.19 2.64
N GLY A 200 -22.66 -5.12 3.57
CA GLY A 200 -23.73 -6.11 3.46
C GLY A 200 -25.08 -5.67 4.01
N ARG A 201 -25.17 -4.53 4.68
CA ARG A 201 -26.43 -4.09 5.35
C ARG A 201 -26.81 -2.64 5.05
N VAL A 202 -26.05 -1.97 4.19
CA VAL A 202 -26.18 -0.54 3.93
C VAL A 202 -26.19 -0.31 2.42
N ASP A 203 -26.94 0.72 2.00
CA ASP A 203 -26.89 1.20 0.63
C ASP A 203 -25.48 1.70 0.30
N ILE A 204 -24.96 1.30 -0.86
CA ILE A 204 -23.64 1.68 -1.33
C ILE A 204 -23.50 3.20 -1.46
N GLU A 205 -24.58 3.91 -1.81
CA GLU A 205 -24.58 5.38 -1.91
C GLU A 205 -24.32 6.04 -0.55
N ALA A 206 -24.86 5.50 0.54
CA ALA A 206 -24.61 6.02 1.89
C ALA A 206 -23.13 5.84 2.30
N VAL A 207 -22.52 4.72 1.90
CA VAL A 207 -21.08 4.46 2.11
C VAL A 207 -20.24 5.45 1.31
N LEU A 208 -20.59 5.69 0.05
CA LEU A 208 -19.91 6.65 -0.80
C LEU A 208 -19.99 8.06 -0.25
N ASP A 209 -21.16 8.51 0.21
CA ASP A 209 -21.34 9.81 0.85
C ASP A 209 -20.47 9.97 2.09
N MET A 210 -20.41 8.93 2.93
CA MET A 210 -19.55 8.93 4.11
C MET A 210 -18.07 9.06 3.72
N LEU A 211 -17.61 8.27 2.75
CA LEU A 211 -16.21 8.27 2.31
C LEU A 211 -15.80 9.59 1.65
N VAL A 212 -16.68 10.17 0.83
CA VAL A 212 -16.47 11.49 0.22
C VAL A 212 -16.32 12.54 1.32
N ARG A 213 -17.27 12.61 2.26
CA ARG A 213 -17.23 13.58 3.36
C ARG A 213 -16.01 13.38 4.26
N TYR A 214 -15.61 12.14 4.53
CA TYR A 214 -14.40 11.84 5.28
C TYR A 214 -13.16 12.39 4.56
N THR A 215 -13.04 12.13 3.26
CA THR A 215 -11.92 12.56 2.42
C THR A 215 -11.83 14.09 2.32
N GLU A 216 -12.97 14.78 2.20
CA GLU A 216 -13.02 16.25 2.18
C GLU A 216 -12.54 16.91 3.47
N ARG A 217 -12.61 16.18 4.59
CA ARG A 217 -12.30 16.69 5.94
C ARG A 217 -10.93 16.27 6.46
N LEU A 218 -10.10 15.64 5.63
CA LEU A 218 -8.73 15.30 6.00
C LEU A 218 -7.93 16.55 6.38
N ILE A 219 -7.16 16.44 7.45
CA ILE A 219 -6.19 17.47 7.85
C ILE A 219 -5.03 17.36 6.88
N ARG A 220 -4.84 18.40 6.07
CA ARG A 220 -3.77 18.45 5.09
C ARG A 220 -2.56 19.17 5.67
N ASP A 221 -1.40 18.56 5.52
CA ASP A 221 -0.12 19.18 5.80
C ASP A 221 0.68 19.25 4.50
N ALA A 222 1.15 20.45 4.15
CA ALA A 222 1.96 20.65 2.96
C ALA A 222 3.29 19.88 3.04
N ALA A 223 3.76 19.54 4.23
CA ALA A 223 4.95 18.72 4.44
C ALA A 223 4.78 17.28 3.93
N GLU A 224 3.55 16.74 3.86
CA GLU A 224 3.31 15.34 3.47
C GLU A 224 3.64 15.08 2.01
N HIS A 225 3.49 16.07 1.13
CA HIS A 225 3.93 15.92 -0.26
C HIS A 225 5.46 15.74 -0.33
N SER A 226 6.20 16.51 0.47
CA SER A 226 7.65 16.36 0.58
C SER A 226 8.03 15.02 1.20
N ASP A 227 7.30 14.55 2.22
CA ASP A 227 7.49 13.22 2.81
C ASP A 227 7.27 12.11 1.78
N LEU A 228 6.17 12.18 1.02
CA LEU A 228 5.88 11.21 -0.02
C LEU A 228 6.93 11.24 -1.14
N SER A 229 7.39 12.43 -1.55
CA SER A 229 8.48 12.59 -2.53
C SER A 229 9.77 11.94 -2.03
N ARG A 230 10.10 12.11 -0.74
CA ARG A 230 11.25 11.43 -0.11
C ARG A 230 11.08 9.92 -0.12
N MET A 231 9.91 9.43 0.28
CA MET A 231 9.59 8.00 0.26
C MET A 231 9.71 7.40 -1.14
N GLN A 232 9.24 8.13 -2.17
CA GLN A 232 9.36 7.74 -3.56
C GLN A 232 10.82 7.58 -3.98
N ILE A 233 11.66 8.60 -3.77
CA ILE A 233 13.07 8.56 -4.14
C ILE A 233 13.78 7.42 -3.40
N ALA A 234 13.60 7.31 -2.08
CA ALA A 234 14.19 6.25 -1.27
C ALA A 234 13.80 4.86 -1.79
N SER A 235 12.51 4.65 -2.07
CA SER A 235 11.99 3.37 -2.57
C SER A 235 12.53 3.00 -3.95
N ARG A 236 12.76 3.97 -4.85
CA ARG A 236 13.34 3.73 -6.18
C ARG A 236 14.82 3.38 -6.10
N ILE A 237 15.57 4.02 -5.19
CA ILE A 237 16.98 3.67 -4.94
C ILE A 237 17.06 2.26 -4.35
N GLU A 238 16.30 1.98 -3.30
CA GLU A 238 16.24 0.67 -2.64
C GLU A 238 15.87 -0.43 -3.64
N GLN A 239 14.84 -0.23 -4.46
CA GLN A 239 14.45 -1.17 -5.51
C GLN A 239 15.55 -1.40 -6.55
N ARG A 240 16.25 -0.35 -6.98
CA ARG A 240 17.30 -0.46 -7.99
C ARG A 240 18.52 -1.20 -7.48
N LEU A 241 18.87 -0.98 -6.22
CA LEU A 241 20.01 -1.64 -5.57
C LEU A 241 19.72 -3.11 -5.30
N LEU A 242 18.53 -3.43 -4.78
CA LEU A 242 18.14 -4.83 -4.52
C LEU A 242 17.95 -5.65 -5.79
N ALA A 243 17.64 -5.01 -6.92
CA ALA A 243 17.54 -5.67 -8.22
C ALA A 243 18.89 -5.84 -8.96
N ASP A 244 20.02 -5.46 -8.33
CA ASP A 244 21.37 -5.67 -8.87
C ASP A 244 21.95 -6.96 -8.25
N ASP A 245 21.83 -8.07 -8.99
CA ASP A 245 22.30 -9.41 -8.54
C ASP A 245 23.81 -9.45 -8.23
N ASP A 246 24.58 -8.50 -8.78
CA ASP A 246 26.03 -8.39 -8.57
C ASP A 246 26.39 -7.49 -7.37
N LEU A 247 25.41 -6.90 -6.68
CA LEU A 247 25.65 -5.99 -5.56
C LEU A 247 25.84 -6.77 -4.25
N GLY A 248 27.08 -6.88 -3.80
CA GLY A 248 27.44 -7.57 -2.56
C GLY A 248 27.15 -6.77 -1.29
N ILE A 249 25.88 -6.41 -1.01
CA ILE A 249 25.50 -5.68 0.21
C ILE A 249 24.39 -6.40 0.97
N ASP A 250 24.71 -6.81 2.20
CA ASP A 250 23.75 -7.37 3.14
C ASP A 250 23.04 -6.29 3.96
N LYS A 251 21.79 -6.56 4.35
CA LYS A 251 20.96 -5.70 5.22
C LYS A 251 20.85 -4.25 4.70
N LEU A 252 20.84 -4.09 3.38
CA LEU A 252 20.73 -2.80 2.72
C LEU A 252 19.47 -2.06 3.20
N ARG A 253 19.63 -0.77 3.53
CA ARG A 253 18.52 0.15 3.79
C ARG A 253 18.80 1.49 3.17
N VAL A 254 17.75 2.10 2.63
CA VAL A 254 17.78 3.46 2.09
C VAL A 254 16.77 4.32 2.82
N ARG A 255 17.22 5.47 3.33
CA ARG A 255 16.36 6.47 3.96
C ARG A 255 16.73 7.86 3.45
N ILE A 256 15.82 8.81 3.63
CA ILE A 256 16.11 10.22 3.39
C ILE A 256 15.85 10.98 4.68
N GLU A 257 16.90 11.58 5.24
CA GLU A 257 16.85 12.42 6.44
C GLU A 257 16.97 13.87 5.98
N ALA A 258 15.88 14.64 6.11
CA ALA A 258 15.75 15.97 5.51
C ALA A 258 15.98 15.94 3.99
N ASP A 259 17.17 16.28 3.53
CA ASP A 259 17.56 16.28 2.10
C ASP A 259 18.82 15.43 1.84
N VAL A 260 19.15 14.54 2.78
CA VAL A 260 20.33 13.66 2.72
C VAL A 260 19.86 12.23 2.48
N VAL A 261 20.34 11.60 1.40
CA VAL A 261 20.14 10.17 1.15
C VAL A 261 21.11 9.40 2.02
N VAL A 262 20.59 8.59 2.94
CA VAL A 262 21.38 7.75 3.83
C VAL A 262 21.33 6.31 3.33
N LEU A 263 22.51 5.77 3.03
CA LEU A 263 22.69 4.36 2.67
C LEU A 263 23.29 3.60 3.85
N GLU A 264 22.65 2.53 4.29
CA GLU A 264 23.11 1.66 5.38
C GLU A 264 23.18 0.21 4.88
N GLY A 265 24.14 -0.58 5.37
CA GLY A 265 24.32 -1.98 4.97
C GLY A 265 25.71 -2.50 5.32
N GLU A 266 25.97 -3.76 5.01
CA GLU A 266 27.26 -4.44 5.16
C GLU A 266 27.75 -4.87 3.77
N ALA A 267 28.78 -4.19 3.23
CA ALA A 267 29.33 -4.48 1.90
C ALA A 267 30.47 -5.51 1.95
N LEU A 268 30.50 -6.41 0.97
CA LEU A 268 31.57 -7.40 0.81
C LEU A 268 32.86 -6.78 0.26
N ALA A 269 32.75 -5.82 -0.66
CA ALA A 269 33.87 -5.07 -1.22
C ALA A 269 33.64 -3.55 -1.25
N GLN A 270 34.74 -2.81 -1.38
CA GLN A 270 34.71 -1.35 -1.56
C GLN A 270 33.98 -0.97 -2.86
N GLU A 271 34.10 -1.79 -3.90
CA GLU A 271 33.41 -1.59 -5.18
C GLU A 271 31.89 -1.66 -5.04
N ASP A 272 31.35 -2.54 -4.19
CA ASP A 272 29.91 -2.62 -3.92
C ASP A 272 29.39 -1.35 -3.24
N ARG A 273 30.16 -0.85 -2.26
CA ARG A 273 29.86 0.39 -1.56
C ARG A 273 29.84 1.60 -2.51
N GLU A 274 30.80 1.68 -3.43
CA GLU A 274 30.89 2.75 -4.44
C GLU A 274 29.79 2.65 -5.50
N ARG A 275 29.47 1.42 -5.95
CA ARG A 275 28.36 1.14 -6.86
C ARG A 275 27.01 1.56 -6.27
N ALA A 276 26.78 1.28 -4.99
CA ALA A 276 25.56 1.69 -4.31
C ALA A 276 25.42 3.21 -4.25
N GLU A 277 26.51 3.91 -3.93
CA GLU A 277 26.54 5.38 -3.92
C GLU A 277 26.31 5.97 -5.31
N ALA A 278 26.93 5.42 -6.36
CA ALA A 278 26.74 5.87 -7.73
C ALA A 278 25.29 5.73 -8.18
N THR A 279 24.64 4.60 -7.85
CA THR A 279 23.23 4.35 -8.13
C THR A 279 22.32 5.34 -7.39
N ALA A 280 22.56 5.57 -6.10
CA ALA A 280 21.82 6.54 -5.32
C ALA A 280 21.96 7.97 -5.89
N ARG A 281 23.17 8.35 -6.32
CA ARG A 281 23.46 9.65 -6.94
C ARG A 281 22.71 9.86 -8.24
N ALA A 282 22.68 8.83 -9.10
CA ALA A 282 21.99 8.89 -10.37
C ALA A 282 20.46 9.08 -10.22
N LEU A 283 19.87 8.47 -9.19
CA LEU A 283 18.42 8.48 -8.98
C LEU A 283 17.93 9.70 -8.16
N ALA A 284 18.69 10.13 -7.15
CA ALA A 284 18.34 11.31 -6.36
C ALA A 284 18.44 12.61 -7.17
N ARG A 285 19.28 12.63 -8.23
CA ARG A 285 19.62 13.78 -9.10
C ARG A 285 20.33 14.93 -8.38
N GLU A 286 19.82 15.38 -7.24
CA GLU A 286 20.34 16.44 -6.40
C GLU A 286 20.22 16.02 -4.92
N GLY A 287 21.23 16.30 -4.11
CA GLY A 287 21.24 15.95 -2.69
C GLY A 287 22.58 15.40 -2.21
N VAL A 288 22.80 15.47 -0.90
CA VAL A 288 23.98 14.89 -0.26
C VAL A 288 23.72 13.40 -0.05
N ILE A 289 24.72 12.58 -0.36
CA ILE A 289 24.68 11.15 -0.03
C ILE A 289 25.55 10.94 1.19
N ASP A 290 24.95 10.42 2.25
CA ASP A 290 25.64 9.93 3.43
C ASP A 290 25.71 8.40 3.34
N ASN A 291 26.84 7.92 2.82
CA ASN A 291 27.09 6.51 2.64
C ASN A 291 27.66 5.91 3.94
N ARG A 292 26.78 5.33 4.76
CA ARG A 292 27.09 4.67 6.04
C ARG A 292 27.25 3.14 5.91
N ILE A 293 27.37 2.61 4.68
CA ILE A 293 27.57 1.17 4.44
C ILE A 293 28.93 0.75 5.00
N VAL A 294 28.97 -0.22 5.91
CA VAL A 294 30.23 -0.69 6.52
C VAL A 294 30.83 -1.81 5.69
N LEU A 295 32.16 -1.83 5.57
CA LEU A 295 32.86 -2.95 4.93
C LEU A 295 32.93 -4.15 5.89
N ARG A 296 32.40 -5.29 5.44
CA ARG A 296 32.55 -6.59 6.10
C ARG A 296 32.92 -7.65 5.06
N PRO A 297 34.18 -7.67 4.63
CA PRO A 297 34.66 -8.73 3.76
C PRO A 297 34.48 -10.10 4.44
N PRO A 298 34.20 -11.17 3.68
CA PRO A 298 34.03 -12.50 4.23
C PRO A 298 35.28 -12.89 5.02
N THR A 299 35.10 -13.31 6.27
CA THR A 299 36.20 -13.86 7.08
C THR A 299 36.73 -15.09 6.33
N SER A 300 37.96 -15.00 5.84
CA SER A 300 38.65 -16.13 5.22
C SER A 300 38.66 -17.30 6.20
N ALA A 301 37.99 -18.39 5.83
CA ALA A 301 38.00 -19.66 6.56
C ALA A 301 39.35 -20.37 6.41
#